data_AF-A0A2D9GEA9-F1
#
_entry.id   AF-A0A2D9GEA9-F1
#
_cell.length_a   1.000
_cell.length_b   1.000
_cell.length_c   1.000
_cell.angle_alpha   90.00
_cell.angle_beta   90.00
_cell.angle_gamma   90.00
#
_symmetry.space_group_name_H-M   'P 1'
#
loop_
_entity.id
_entity.type
_entity.pdbx_description
1 polymer ?
#
loop_
_entity_poly.entity_id
_entity_poly.type
_entity_poly.pdbx_seq_one_letter_code
_entity_poly.pdbx_strand_id
1 'polypeptide(L)'
;MKYLFIGTFNPEWDSPKGNDANWFYGRYTNSFWKILPETFGHPNLNIINNRQNPKPWKDYCIKNGIGLTDIIQTIKDAKEEEHKTEILGFQDKHLERFNEVIFTDISNLIIRNSETLYGVYLTRYCHTLRKNGIFYKRWTEIENLCKQNGIHYSCLISPSNGCRVSIAEKVKIWQMKINK
;
A
#
# COMPACT_ATOMS: atom_id res chain seq x y z
N MET A 1 -14.81 -8.27 3.78
CA MET A 1 -13.39 -8.28 3.33
C MET A 1 -12.55 -8.92 4.44
N LYS A 2 -11.56 -9.76 4.14
CA LYS A 2 -10.72 -10.45 5.14
C LYS A 2 -9.43 -9.74 5.47
N TYR A 3 -8.75 -9.17 4.48
CA TYR A 3 -7.47 -8.49 4.67
C TYR A 3 -7.49 -7.13 3.98
N LEU A 4 -6.96 -6.11 4.64
CA LEU A 4 -6.80 -4.77 4.05
C LEU A 4 -5.31 -4.43 3.98
N PHE A 5 -4.78 -4.24 2.78
CA PHE A 5 -3.41 -3.76 2.58
C PHE A 5 -3.44 -2.29 2.19
N ILE A 6 -2.59 -1.52 2.86
CA ILE A 6 -2.56 -0.07 2.80
C ILE A 6 -1.17 0.34 2.30
N GLY A 7 -1.12 1.00 1.15
CA GLY A 7 0.05 1.71 0.67
C GLY A 7 0.11 3.14 1.20
N THR A 8 1.09 3.91 0.75
CA THR A 8 1.27 5.30 1.18
C THR A 8 0.52 6.27 0.28
N PHE A 9 0.91 6.29 -0.99
CA PHE A 9 0.40 7.20 -2.01
C PHE A 9 0.82 6.69 -3.39
N ASN A 10 -0.11 6.66 -4.32
CA ASN A 10 0.14 6.37 -5.73
C ASN A 10 -0.34 7.56 -6.58
N PRO A 11 0.54 8.50 -6.96
CA PRO A 11 0.14 9.64 -7.78
C PRO A 11 -0.23 9.19 -9.19
N GLU A 12 -1.23 9.85 -9.76
CA GLU A 12 -1.74 9.62 -11.11
C GLU A 12 -0.83 10.19 -12.21
N TRP A 13 0.27 10.85 -11.84
CA TRP A 13 1.17 11.52 -12.79
C TRP A 13 2.11 10.57 -13.51
N ASP A 14 2.38 10.90 -14.77
CA ASP A 14 3.26 10.15 -15.65
C ASP A 14 4.66 10.05 -15.07
N SER A 15 5.06 8.85 -14.70
CA SER A 15 6.42 8.50 -14.30
C SER A 15 7.35 8.62 -15.51
N PRO A 16 8.56 9.16 -15.33
CA PRO A 16 9.61 9.08 -16.33
C PRO A 16 9.73 7.65 -16.88
N LYS A 17 9.83 7.53 -18.21
CA LYS A 17 9.97 6.26 -18.96
C LYS A 17 8.71 5.36 -18.96
N GLY A 18 7.51 5.92 -18.76
CA GLY A 18 6.25 5.18 -18.88
C GLY A 18 6.06 4.09 -17.82
N ASN A 19 6.62 4.30 -16.62
CA ASN A 19 6.47 3.39 -15.48
C ASN A 19 5.28 3.79 -14.61
N ASP A 20 4.13 3.94 -15.25
CA ASP A 20 2.91 4.40 -14.59
C ASP A 20 2.27 3.25 -13.82
N ALA A 21 1.67 3.56 -12.68
CA ALA A 21 0.86 2.61 -11.95
C ALA A 21 -0.59 2.78 -12.37
N ASN A 22 -1.01 2.02 -13.39
CA ASN A 22 -2.43 1.92 -13.77
C ASN A 22 -3.30 1.29 -12.66
N TRP A 23 -2.67 0.70 -11.64
CA TRP A 23 -3.32 0.07 -10.49
C TRP A 23 -2.32 -0.05 -9.32
N PHE A 24 -2.83 -0.35 -8.11
CA PHE A 24 -2.06 -0.48 -6.87
C PHE A 24 -0.78 -1.31 -7.07
N TYR A 25 0.38 -0.68 -6.86
CA TYR A 25 1.72 -1.25 -7.10
C TYR A 25 1.90 -1.96 -8.46
N GLY A 26 1.29 -1.44 -9.51
CA GLY A 26 1.39 -2.01 -10.87
C GLY A 26 2.73 -1.76 -11.59
N ARG A 27 3.59 -0.90 -11.04
CA ARG A 27 4.90 -0.53 -11.61
C ARG A 27 5.86 -1.71 -11.65
N TYR A 28 6.72 -1.77 -12.67
CA TYR A 28 7.72 -2.86 -12.79
C TYR A 28 8.75 -2.88 -11.66
N THR A 29 8.97 -1.72 -11.05
CA THR A 29 9.86 -1.51 -9.92
C THR A 29 9.26 -1.99 -8.58
N ASN A 30 8.08 -2.61 -8.61
CA ASN A 30 7.42 -3.13 -7.42
C ASN A 30 7.11 -4.63 -7.57
N SER A 31 7.42 -5.40 -6.51
CA SER A 31 7.22 -6.84 -6.46
C SER A 31 5.96 -7.26 -5.69
N PHE A 32 5.04 -6.33 -5.40
CA PHE A 32 3.82 -6.60 -4.62
C PHE A 32 3.04 -7.78 -5.18
N TRP A 33 2.78 -7.81 -6.49
CA TRP A 33 2.05 -8.89 -7.15
C TRP A 33 2.83 -10.21 -7.29
N LYS A 34 4.09 -10.26 -6.84
CA LYS A 34 4.81 -11.52 -6.57
C LYS A 34 4.66 -11.92 -5.11
N ILE A 35 4.93 -10.97 -4.21
CA ILE A 35 4.99 -11.19 -2.76
C ILE A 35 3.61 -11.53 -2.18
N LEU A 36 2.57 -10.78 -2.54
CA LEU A 36 1.23 -10.96 -1.97
C LEU A 36 0.68 -12.37 -2.27
N PRO A 37 0.67 -12.86 -3.52
CA PRO A 37 0.19 -14.21 -3.77
C PRO A 37 1.02 -15.30 -3.09
N GLU A 38 2.35 -15.21 -3.16
CA GLU A 38 3.24 -16.18 -2.54
C GLU A 38 3.10 -16.22 -1.01
N THR A 39 2.76 -15.09 -0.38
CA THR A 39 2.46 -15.01 1.05
C THR A 39 1.30 -15.94 1.42
N PHE A 40 0.29 -16.06 0.57
CA PHE A 40 -0.86 -16.95 0.76
C PHE A 40 -0.66 -18.33 0.13
N GLY A 41 0.56 -18.68 -0.31
CA GLY A 41 0.85 -19.96 -0.96
C GLY A 41 0.31 -20.07 -2.40
N HIS A 42 -0.01 -18.94 -3.03
CA HIS A 42 -0.54 -18.89 -4.40
C HIS A 42 0.56 -18.51 -5.42
N PRO A 43 0.41 -18.90 -6.70
CA PRO A 43 1.35 -18.50 -7.75
C PRO A 43 1.44 -16.98 -7.90
N ASN A 44 2.63 -16.48 -8.26
CA ASN A 44 2.83 -15.06 -8.53
C ASN A 44 1.91 -14.55 -9.65
N LEU A 45 1.52 -13.28 -9.56
CA LEU A 45 0.63 -12.61 -10.52
C LEU A 45 1.33 -11.47 -11.28
N ASN A 46 2.66 -11.38 -11.18
CA ASN A 46 3.45 -10.39 -11.91
C ASN A 46 3.71 -10.91 -13.33
N ILE A 47 2.64 -11.02 -14.11
CA ILE A 47 2.67 -11.38 -15.52
C ILE A 47 2.86 -10.08 -16.30
N ILE A 48 3.92 -10.03 -17.11
CA ILE A 48 4.39 -8.82 -17.82
C ILE A 48 3.27 -8.13 -18.62
N ASN A 49 2.29 -8.88 -19.13
CA ASN A 49 1.18 -8.38 -19.94
C ASN A 49 -0.04 -7.87 -19.15
N ASN A 50 -0.11 -8.08 -17.83
CA ASN A 50 -1.25 -7.63 -17.00
C ASN A 50 -1.14 -6.18 -16.52
N ARG A 51 -0.04 -5.46 -16.79
CA ARG A 51 0.14 -4.07 -16.32
C ARG A 51 -0.79 -3.06 -17.01
N GLN A 52 -1.32 -3.42 -18.18
CA GLN A 52 -2.36 -2.68 -18.88
C GLN A 52 -3.78 -3.17 -18.52
N ASN A 53 -3.90 -4.33 -17.87
CA ASN A 53 -5.17 -4.94 -17.51
C ASN A 53 -5.17 -5.40 -16.03
N PRO A 54 -5.67 -4.58 -15.09
CA PRO A 54 -5.70 -4.93 -13.68
C PRO A 54 -6.74 -6.01 -13.33
N LYS A 55 -7.49 -6.55 -14.30
CA LYS A 55 -8.54 -7.55 -14.04
C LYS A 55 -8.05 -8.78 -13.26
N PRO A 56 -6.93 -9.44 -13.60
CA PRO A 56 -6.47 -10.62 -12.86
C PRO A 56 -6.11 -10.29 -11.40
N TRP A 57 -5.60 -9.08 -11.14
CA TRP A 57 -5.30 -8.59 -9.81
C TRP A 57 -6.59 -8.34 -9.00
N LYS A 58 -7.58 -7.69 -9.61
CA LYS A 58 -8.90 -7.47 -9.00
C LYS A 58 -9.60 -8.79 -8.68
N ASP A 59 -9.65 -9.71 -9.65
CA ASP A 59 -10.28 -11.01 -9.50
C ASP A 59 -9.61 -11.82 -8.38
N TYR A 60 -8.26 -11.78 -8.30
CA TYR A 60 -7.52 -12.38 -7.20
C TYR A 60 -7.90 -11.76 -5.85
N CYS A 61 -7.94 -10.42 -5.77
CA CYS A 61 -8.31 -9.72 -4.55
C CYS A 61 -9.72 -10.07 -4.09
N ILE A 62 -10.71 -10.06 -4.99
CA ILE A 62 -12.09 -10.44 -4.68
C ILE A 62 -12.16 -11.89 -4.18
N LYS A 63 -11.56 -12.83 -4.92
CA LYS A 63 -11.56 -14.26 -4.58
C LYS A 63 -10.98 -14.52 -3.18
N ASN A 64 -9.95 -13.77 -2.79
CA ASN A 64 -9.26 -13.97 -1.52
C ASN A 64 -9.71 -12.99 -0.42
N GLY A 65 -10.71 -12.15 -0.68
CA GLY A 65 -11.21 -11.16 0.28
C GLY A 65 -10.17 -10.09 0.66
N ILE A 66 -9.34 -9.67 -0.28
CA ILE A 66 -8.28 -8.68 -0.08
C ILE A 66 -8.76 -7.32 -0.60
N GLY A 67 -8.75 -6.30 0.27
CA GLY A 67 -8.87 -4.90 -0.12
C GLY A 67 -7.50 -4.24 -0.20
N LEU A 68 -7.38 -3.28 -1.12
CA LEU A 68 -6.18 -2.49 -1.37
C LEU A 68 -6.57 -1.01 -1.35
N THR A 69 -5.77 -0.19 -0.69
CA THR A 69 -5.95 1.27 -0.65
C THR A 69 -4.62 1.95 -0.34
N ASP A 70 -4.56 3.27 -0.48
CA ASP A 70 -3.45 4.10 -0.02
C ASP A 70 -3.91 5.06 1.10
N ILE A 71 -2.98 5.54 1.94
CA ILE A 71 -3.26 6.55 2.97
C ILE A 71 -3.70 7.86 2.34
N ILE A 72 -2.95 8.35 1.35
CA ILE A 72 -3.27 9.57 0.61
C ILE A 72 -4.07 9.18 -0.63
N GLN A 73 -5.24 9.78 -0.79
CA GLN A 73 -6.07 9.62 -1.98
C GLN A 73 -5.60 10.56 -3.09
N THR A 74 -5.39 11.84 -2.76
CA THR A 74 -4.95 12.86 -3.72
C THR A 74 -4.34 14.06 -3.01
N ILE A 75 -3.57 14.87 -3.74
CA ILE A 75 -2.99 16.13 -3.28
C ILE A 75 -3.42 17.21 -4.27
N LYS A 76 -4.35 18.09 -3.90
CA LYS A 76 -5.04 18.98 -4.84
C LYS A 76 -4.22 20.20 -5.27
N ASP A 77 -3.37 20.68 -4.38
CA ASP A 77 -2.49 21.83 -4.61
C ASP A 77 -1.16 21.43 -5.26
N ALA A 78 -0.97 20.13 -5.58
CA ALA A 78 0.14 19.66 -6.38
C ALA A 78 -0.12 19.94 -7.86
N LYS A 79 0.83 20.63 -8.50
CA LYS A 79 0.84 20.89 -9.95
C LYS A 79 1.96 20.11 -10.61
N GLU A 80 1.66 19.37 -11.68
CA GLU A 80 2.61 18.47 -12.32
C GLU A 80 3.88 19.22 -12.79
N GLU A 81 3.74 20.33 -13.50
CA GLU A 81 4.88 21.12 -14.01
C GLU A 81 5.83 21.62 -12.92
N GLU A 82 5.33 21.85 -11.71
CA GLU A 82 6.10 22.43 -10.61
C GLU A 82 6.63 21.37 -9.63
N HIS A 83 5.88 20.29 -9.41
CA HIS A 83 6.08 19.38 -8.28
C HIS A 83 6.34 17.92 -8.67
N LYS A 84 6.55 17.63 -9.97
CA LYS A 84 6.69 16.25 -10.48
C LYS A 84 7.72 15.44 -9.73
N THR A 85 8.88 16.03 -9.45
CA THR A 85 9.99 15.36 -8.75
C THR A 85 9.64 15.06 -7.29
N GLU A 86 8.97 15.97 -6.60
CA GLU A 86 8.52 15.81 -5.21
C GLU A 86 7.53 14.65 -5.09
N ILE A 87 6.49 14.69 -5.92
CA ILE A 87 5.38 13.74 -5.93
C ILE A 87 5.84 12.33 -6.34
N LEU A 88 6.63 12.22 -7.41
CA LEU A 88 7.19 10.95 -7.86
C LEU A 88 8.38 10.47 -7.01
N GLY A 89 8.89 11.31 -6.11
CA GLY A 89 9.92 10.93 -5.16
C GLY A 89 9.39 10.10 -3.99
N PHE A 90 8.07 10.15 -3.73
CA PHE A 90 7.39 9.41 -2.65
C PHE A 90 7.97 9.63 -1.24
N GLN A 91 8.68 10.73 -1.01
CA GLN A 91 9.32 10.99 0.28
C GLN A 91 8.36 11.74 1.21
N ASP A 92 8.19 11.27 2.44
CA ASP A 92 7.30 11.87 3.45
C ASP A 92 7.47 13.40 3.55
N LYS A 93 8.73 13.86 3.63
CA LYS A 93 9.07 15.30 3.75
C LYS A 93 8.63 16.16 2.56
N HIS A 94 8.44 15.57 1.38
CA HIS A 94 7.98 16.29 0.20
C HIS A 94 6.46 16.42 0.24
N LEU A 95 5.77 15.34 0.62
CA LEU A 95 4.31 15.32 0.71
C LEU A 95 3.78 16.21 1.84
N GLU A 96 4.57 16.41 2.89
CA GLU A 96 4.26 17.31 4.01
C GLU A 96 4.31 18.82 3.65
N ARG A 97 4.75 19.17 2.44
CA ARG A 97 4.79 20.58 1.98
C ARG A 97 3.46 21.07 1.40
N PHE A 98 2.55 20.15 1.11
CA PHE A 98 1.26 20.45 0.51
C PHE A 98 0.22 20.71 1.61
N ASN A 99 -0.67 21.66 1.35
CA ASN A 99 -1.74 22.07 2.26
C ASN A 99 -3.05 21.37 1.95
N GLU A 100 -3.27 20.89 0.72
CA GLU A 100 -4.52 20.26 0.28
C GLU A 100 -4.37 18.75 0.07
N VAL A 101 -3.81 18.06 1.08
CA VAL A 101 -3.72 16.60 1.09
C VAL A 101 -5.06 15.98 1.49
N ILE A 102 -5.65 15.21 0.57
CA ILE A 102 -6.88 14.45 0.80
C ILE A 102 -6.53 13.01 1.14
N PHE A 103 -7.01 12.55 2.28
CA PHE A 103 -6.77 11.19 2.77
C PHE A 103 -7.94 10.27 2.45
N THR A 104 -7.63 8.99 2.24
CA THR A 104 -8.66 7.96 2.11
C THR A 104 -9.33 7.70 3.46
N ASP A 105 -10.65 7.52 3.46
CA ASP A 105 -11.43 7.16 4.66
C ASP A 105 -11.27 5.68 5.03
N ILE A 106 -10.06 5.34 5.50
CA ILE A 106 -9.68 3.98 5.89
C ILE A 106 -10.45 3.54 7.14
N SER A 107 -10.76 4.47 8.05
CA SER A 107 -11.53 4.17 9.27
C SER A 107 -12.90 3.58 8.93
N ASN A 108 -13.62 4.17 7.99
CA ASN A 108 -14.90 3.66 7.53
C ASN A 108 -14.77 2.30 6.81
N LEU A 109 -13.70 2.08 6.02
CA LEU A 109 -13.42 0.76 5.43
C LEU A 109 -13.23 -0.32 6.50
N ILE A 110 -12.53 0.00 7.59
CA ILE A 110 -12.31 -0.91 8.71
C ILE A 110 -13.63 -1.18 9.44
N ILE A 111 -14.35 -0.12 9.84
CA ILE A 111 -15.60 -0.24 10.62
C ILE A 111 -16.65 -1.07 9.87
N ARG A 112 -16.86 -0.80 8.56
CA ARG A 112 -17.84 -1.54 7.75
C ARG A 112 -17.50 -3.03 7.57
N ASN A 113 -16.26 -3.42 7.82
CA ASN A 113 -15.79 -4.79 7.63
C ASN A 113 -15.29 -5.43 8.93
N SER A 114 -15.51 -4.80 10.09
CA SER A 114 -14.90 -5.20 11.37
C SER A 114 -15.20 -6.65 11.76
N GLU A 115 -16.39 -7.15 11.45
CA GLU A 115 -16.80 -8.54 11.72
C GLU A 115 -16.08 -9.58 10.85
N THR A 116 -15.52 -9.17 9.70
CA THR A 116 -14.90 -10.09 8.73
C THR A 116 -13.40 -9.86 8.55
N LEU A 117 -12.89 -8.73 9.02
CA LEU A 117 -11.49 -8.35 8.89
C LEU A 117 -10.61 -9.14 9.86
N TYR A 118 -9.72 -9.93 9.28
CA TYR A 118 -8.70 -10.67 10.02
C TYR A 118 -7.47 -9.79 10.26
N GLY A 119 -7.13 -8.89 9.34
CA GLY A 119 -6.04 -7.96 9.60
C GLY A 119 -5.89 -6.80 8.62
N VAL A 120 -5.21 -5.76 9.11
CA VAL A 120 -4.93 -4.51 8.40
C VAL A 120 -3.42 -4.27 8.34
N TYR A 121 -2.87 -4.07 7.15
CA TYR A 121 -1.43 -4.10 6.94
C TYR A 121 -0.91 -2.88 6.17
N LEU A 122 0.03 -2.14 6.75
CA LEU A 122 0.77 -1.12 6.02
C LEU A 122 1.91 -1.76 5.22
N THR A 123 1.96 -1.55 3.90
CA THR A 123 3.01 -2.11 3.02
C THR A 123 4.32 -1.31 3.07
N ARG A 124 4.71 -0.90 4.28
CA ARG A 124 5.92 -0.15 4.61
C ARG A 124 6.30 -0.43 6.06
N TYR A 125 7.61 -0.46 6.34
CA TYR A 125 8.12 -0.67 7.69
C TYR A 125 7.75 0.49 8.63
N CYS A 126 7.18 0.18 9.80
CA CYS A 126 6.84 1.17 10.83
C CYS A 126 8.04 2.04 11.23
N HIS A 127 9.24 1.45 11.37
CA HIS A 127 10.44 2.21 11.77
C HIS A 127 10.95 3.18 10.69
N THR A 128 10.46 3.06 9.45
CA THR A 128 10.79 4.00 8.37
C THR A 128 9.81 5.18 8.30
N LEU A 129 8.73 5.15 9.09
CA LEU A 129 7.81 6.27 9.19
C LEU A 129 8.48 7.37 10.00
N ARG A 130 8.51 8.59 9.46
CA ARG A 130 9.02 9.75 10.18
C ARG A 130 8.13 10.00 11.40
N LYS A 131 8.71 10.02 12.61
CA LYS A 131 7.96 10.33 13.84
C LYS A 131 7.23 11.66 13.70
N ASN A 132 5.95 11.69 14.04
CA ASN A 132 5.04 12.83 13.86
C ASN A 132 4.81 13.28 12.40
N GLY A 133 5.34 12.55 11.43
CA GLY A 133 5.10 12.79 10.02
C GLY A 133 3.70 12.35 9.58
N ILE A 134 3.33 12.72 8.36
CA ILE A 134 1.97 12.54 7.83
C ILE A 134 1.52 11.07 7.87
N PHE A 135 2.34 10.13 7.39
CA PHE A 135 2.00 8.71 7.40
C PHE A 135 2.05 8.09 8.80
N TYR A 136 2.96 8.56 9.67
CA TYR A 136 3.03 8.09 11.05
C TYR A 136 1.74 8.39 11.79
N LYS A 137 1.26 9.64 11.75
CA LYS A 137 0.01 10.05 12.40
C LYS A 137 -1.18 9.23 11.91
N ARG A 138 -1.33 9.11 10.58
CA ARG A 138 -2.42 8.33 9.97
C ARG A 138 -2.36 6.86 10.30
N TRP A 139 -1.18 6.26 10.28
CA TRP A 139 -1.03 4.86 10.66
C TRP A 139 -1.35 4.65 12.14
N THR A 140 -0.90 5.53 13.05
CA THR A 140 -1.23 5.43 14.48
C THR A 140 -2.74 5.51 14.74
N GLU A 141 -3.49 6.35 14.00
CA GLU A 141 -4.96 6.38 14.08
C GLU A 141 -5.57 5.02 13.70
N ILE A 142 -5.07 4.41 12.61
CA ILE A 142 -5.50 3.09 12.14
C ILE A 142 -5.16 1.99 13.16
N GLU A 143 -3.94 2.00 13.72
CA GLU A 143 -3.53 1.03 14.76
C GLU A 143 -4.43 1.11 15.98
N ASN A 144 -4.76 2.32 16.43
CA ASN A 144 -5.63 2.51 17.59
C ASN A 144 -7.05 2.03 17.30
N LEU A 145 -7.59 2.30 16.11
CA LEU A 145 -8.89 1.78 15.70
C LEU A 145 -8.89 0.25 15.65
N CYS A 146 -7.86 -0.38 15.06
CA CYS A 146 -7.75 -1.83 15.01
C CYS A 146 -7.67 -2.43 16.42
N LYS A 147 -6.86 -1.87 17.33
CA LYS A 147 -6.79 -2.28 18.75
C LYS A 147 -8.15 -2.25 19.43
N GLN A 148 -8.91 -1.16 19.25
CA GLN A 148 -10.23 -1.00 19.86
C GLN A 148 -11.25 -2.03 19.36
N ASN A 149 -11.10 -2.49 18.12
CA ASN A 149 -12.00 -3.47 17.49
C ASN A 149 -11.48 -4.91 17.55
N GLY A 150 -10.35 -5.17 18.23
CA GLY A 150 -9.75 -6.50 18.28
C GLY A 150 -9.25 -7.02 16.92
N ILE A 151 -8.96 -6.13 15.98
CA ILE A 151 -8.49 -6.47 14.63
C ILE A 151 -6.96 -6.50 14.63
N HIS A 152 -6.37 -7.55 14.06
CA HIS A 152 -4.91 -7.62 13.92
C HIS A 152 -4.39 -6.52 12.99
N TYR A 153 -3.22 -5.98 13.30
CA TYR A 153 -2.57 -4.99 12.45
C TYR A 153 -1.05 -5.13 12.48
N SER A 154 -0.40 -4.83 11.37
CA SER A 154 1.06 -4.79 11.32
C SER A 154 1.57 -3.95 10.16
N CYS A 155 2.72 -3.31 10.37
CA CYS A 155 3.57 -2.91 9.26
C CYS A 155 4.25 -4.13 8.62
N LEU A 156 4.42 -4.08 7.31
CA LEU A 156 5.12 -5.06 6.49
C LEU A 156 6.39 -4.46 5.89
N ILE A 157 7.30 -5.29 5.40
CA ILE A 157 8.38 -4.82 4.55
C ILE A 157 7.82 -4.31 3.22
N SER A 158 8.40 -3.20 2.72
CA SER A 158 7.98 -2.63 1.43
C SER A 158 8.20 -3.61 0.28
N PRO A 159 7.21 -3.78 -0.62
CA PRO A 159 7.35 -4.60 -1.82
C PRO A 159 8.19 -3.92 -2.92
N SER A 160 8.61 -2.66 -2.73
CA SER A 160 9.47 -1.94 -3.66
C SER A 160 10.81 -2.66 -3.88
N ASN A 161 11.29 -2.67 -5.13
CA ASN A 161 12.61 -3.19 -5.47
C ASN A 161 13.76 -2.32 -4.91
N GLY A 162 13.46 -1.08 -4.50
CA GLY A 162 14.44 -0.23 -3.80
C GLY A 162 14.77 -0.74 -2.38
N CYS A 163 13.90 -1.57 -1.79
CA CYS A 163 14.21 -2.25 -0.54
C CYS A 163 15.09 -3.48 -0.86
N ARG A 164 16.37 -3.41 -0.47
CA ARG A 164 17.44 -4.40 -0.71
C ARG A 164 17.28 -5.69 0.12
N VAL A 165 16.12 -6.32 0.01
CA VAL A 165 15.78 -7.62 0.60
C VAL A 165 15.20 -8.50 -0.51
N SER A 166 15.59 -9.77 -0.54
CA SER A 166 15.12 -10.71 -1.58
C SER A 166 13.60 -10.90 -1.51
N ILE A 167 12.98 -11.27 -2.63
CA ILE A 167 11.53 -11.53 -2.68
C ILE A 167 11.15 -12.65 -1.73
N ALA A 168 11.91 -13.75 -1.73
CA ALA A 168 11.67 -14.88 -0.83
C ALA A 168 11.70 -14.49 0.65
N GLU A 169 12.64 -13.62 1.04
CA GLU A 169 12.71 -13.12 2.41
C GLU A 169 11.55 -12.17 2.73
N LYS A 170 11.15 -11.31 1.78
CA LYS A 170 9.94 -10.48 1.93
C LYS A 170 8.70 -11.33 2.16
N VAL A 171 8.51 -12.41 1.39
CA VAL A 171 7.39 -13.34 1.53
C VAL A 171 7.37 -13.98 2.91
N LYS A 172 8.51 -14.48 3.40
CA LYS A 172 8.61 -15.06 4.76
C LYS A 172 8.21 -14.05 5.84
N ILE A 173 8.73 -12.82 5.75
CA ILE A 173 8.39 -11.75 6.69
C ILE A 173 6.89 -11.44 6.65
N TRP A 174 6.28 -11.38 5.46
CA TRP A 174 4.84 -11.13 5.30
C TRP A 174 4.03 -12.26 5.94
N GLN A 175 4.39 -13.52 5.67
CA GLN A 175 3.74 -14.70 6.26
C GLN A 175 3.79 -14.66 7.80
N MET A 176 4.95 -14.37 8.38
CA MET A 176 5.11 -14.25 9.84
C MET A 176 4.27 -13.14 10.46
N LYS A 177 3.93 -12.10 9.70
CA LYS A 177 3.13 -10.97 10.18
C LYS A 177 1.65 -11.18 9.95
N ILE A 178 1.25 -11.87 8.89
CA ILE A 178 -0.16 -12.06 8.50
C ILE A 178 -0.79 -13.28 9.17
N ASN A 179 -0.01 -14.33 9.43
CA ASN A 179 -0.50 -15.58 10.04
C ASN A 179 -0.44 -15.57 11.58
N LYS A 180 -0.43 -14.39 12.20
CA LYS A 180 -0.51 -14.21 13.66
C LYS A 180 -1.96 -13.93 14.05
#